data_AF-A0A2N5W2F8-F1
#
_entry.id   AF-A0A2N5W2F8-F1
#
_cell.length_a   1.000
_cell.length_b   1.000
_cell.length_c   1.000
_cell.angle_alpha   90.00
_cell.angle_beta   90.00
_cell.angle_gamma   90.00
#
_symmetry.space_group_name_H-M   'P 1'
#
loop_
_entity.id
_entity.type
_entity.pdbx_description
1 polymer ?
#
loop_
_entity_poly.entity_id
_entity_poly.type
_entity_poly.pdbx_seq_one_letter_code
_entity_poly.pdbx_strand_id
1 'polypeptide(L)'
;MSDDQVTALLDLRPLLRTRFAFLRLATIHNHVLDASRNVSQWDQIDCRLAQMRTLPVNYTRHWHRMLCSKDTQLFGPAPRRADLDIEQLACPTHAEVNARIAAQGARE
;
A
#
# COMPACT_ATOMS: atom_id res chain seq x y z
N MET A 1 15.34 -18.32 -6.19
CA MET A 1 14.22 -17.63 -6.85
C MET A 1 14.66 -16.21 -7.11
N SER A 2 14.61 -15.71 -8.35
CA SER A 2 14.97 -14.34 -8.69
C SER A 2 13.80 -13.37 -8.48
N ASP A 3 14.08 -12.05 -8.43
CA ASP A 3 13.06 -11.01 -8.29
C ASP A 3 12.06 -11.02 -9.45
N ASP A 4 12.52 -11.36 -10.67
CA ASP A 4 11.66 -11.54 -11.84
C ASP A 4 10.68 -12.71 -11.65
N GLN A 5 11.14 -13.81 -11.04
CA GLN A 5 10.29 -14.96 -10.73
C GLN A 5 9.25 -14.62 -9.65
N VAL A 6 9.64 -13.84 -8.63
CA VAL A 6 8.69 -13.33 -7.62
C VAL A 6 7.64 -12.45 -8.27
N THR A 7 8.06 -11.53 -9.13
CA THR A 7 7.15 -10.61 -9.83
C THR A 7 6.16 -11.36 -10.70
N ALA A 8 6.63 -12.31 -11.51
CA ALA A 8 5.77 -13.16 -12.34
C ALA A 8 4.74 -13.96 -11.51
N LEU A 9 5.14 -14.47 -10.34
CA LEU A 9 4.22 -15.16 -9.42
C LEU A 9 3.18 -14.22 -8.80
N LEU A 10 3.56 -12.99 -8.48
CA LEU A 10 2.67 -11.98 -7.92
C LEU A 10 1.66 -11.46 -8.95
N ASP A 11 2.05 -11.36 -10.22
CA ASP A 11 1.14 -10.94 -11.30
C ASP A 11 0.00 -11.93 -11.53
N LEU A 12 0.25 -13.22 -11.34
CA LEU A 12 -0.78 -14.25 -11.36
C LEU A 12 -1.72 -14.22 -10.14
N ARG A 13 -1.38 -13.43 -9.10
CA ARG A 13 -2.06 -13.40 -7.80
C ARG A 13 -2.29 -11.96 -7.35
N PRO A 14 -3.21 -11.22 -7.97
CA PRO A 14 -3.37 -9.77 -7.75
C PRO A 14 -3.70 -9.40 -6.28
N LEU A 15 -4.44 -10.26 -5.57
CA LEU A 15 -4.70 -10.07 -4.14
C LEU A 15 -3.43 -10.24 -3.29
N LEU A 16 -2.57 -11.19 -3.65
CA LEU A 16 -1.30 -11.41 -2.95
C LEU A 16 -0.34 -10.24 -3.21
N ARG A 17 -0.27 -9.77 -4.45
CA ARG A 17 0.48 -8.56 -4.82
C ARG A 17 0.05 -7.35 -4.00
N THR A 18 -1.25 -7.16 -3.86
CA THR A 18 -1.82 -6.07 -3.05
C THR A 18 -1.42 -6.18 -1.57
N ARG A 19 -1.50 -7.39 -0.99
CA ARG A 19 -1.06 -7.62 0.40
C ARG A 19 0.42 -7.35 0.59
N PHE A 20 1.24 -7.75 -0.37
CA PHE A 20 2.68 -7.51 -0.32
C PHE A 20 3.01 -6.02 -0.40
N ALA A 21 2.38 -5.28 -1.32
CA ALA A 21 2.49 -3.83 -1.41
C ALA A 21 2.09 -3.14 -0.09
N PHE A 22 1.00 -3.60 0.54
CA PHE A 22 0.54 -3.06 1.81
C PHE A 22 1.56 -3.28 2.92
N LEU A 23 2.01 -4.52 3.09
CA LEU A 23 2.99 -4.89 4.11
C LEU A 23 4.29 -4.11 3.90
N ARG A 24 4.81 -4.03 2.67
CA ARG A 24 6.04 -3.30 2.38
C ARG A 24 5.92 -1.82 2.77
N LEU A 25 4.87 -1.13 2.33
CA LEU A 25 4.65 0.28 2.64
C LEU A 25 4.43 0.52 4.14
N ALA A 26 3.60 -0.29 4.80
CA ALA A 26 3.37 -0.16 6.24
C ALA A 26 4.64 -0.41 7.05
N THR A 27 5.40 -1.47 6.71
CA THR A 27 6.64 -1.82 7.40
C THR A 27 7.70 -0.74 7.25
N ILE A 28 7.93 -0.25 6.03
CA ILE A 28 8.97 0.75 5.79
C ILE A 28 8.58 2.11 6.37
N HIS A 29 7.31 2.50 6.26
CA HIS A 29 6.80 3.73 6.86
C HIS A 29 7.01 3.72 8.38
N ASN A 30 6.65 2.62 9.05
CA ASN A 30 6.87 2.51 10.49
C ASN A 30 8.36 2.44 10.86
N HIS A 31 9.21 1.81 10.03
CA HIS A 31 10.65 1.78 10.27
C HIS A 31 11.32 3.17 10.16
N VAL A 32 10.84 4.03 9.26
CA VAL A 32 11.50 5.31 8.94
C VAL A 32 10.89 6.50 9.69
N LEU A 33 9.56 6.55 9.82
CA LEU A 33 8.84 7.74 10.30
C LEU A 33 8.28 7.62 11.72
N ASP A 34 8.13 6.41 12.25
CA ASP A 34 7.34 6.24 13.46
C ASP A 34 8.17 6.40 14.74
N ALA A 35 7.98 7.55 15.38
CA ALA A 35 8.45 7.84 16.74
C ALA A 35 7.63 7.07 17.81
N SER A 36 6.50 6.44 17.45
CA SER A 36 5.64 5.69 18.37
C SER A 36 6.08 4.23 18.54
N ARG A 37 7.34 4.03 18.95
CA ARG A 37 7.92 2.70 19.26
C ARG A 37 7.15 1.86 20.30
N ASN A 38 6.13 2.43 20.93
CA ASN A 38 5.34 1.79 21.98
C ASN A 38 4.18 0.94 21.45
N VAL A 39 3.80 1.07 20.17
CA VAL A 39 2.75 0.26 19.55
C VAL A 39 3.36 -0.69 18.53
N SER A 40 3.03 -1.98 18.62
CA SER A 40 3.48 -2.99 17.67
C SER A 40 3.04 -2.62 16.24
N GLN A 41 4.00 -2.61 15.31
CA GLN A 41 3.72 -2.45 13.88
C GLN A 41 2.65 -3.44 13.39
N TRP A 42 2.68 -4.66 13.91
CA TRP A 42 1.73 -5.71 13.54
C TRP A 42 0.30 -5.38 14.00
N ASP A 43 0.14 -4.82 15.20
CA ASP A 43 -1.17 -4.40 15.70
C ASP A 43 -1.76 -3.30 14.81
N GLN A 44 -0.93 -2.34 14.37
CA GLN A 44 -1.37 -1.28 13.46
C GLN A 44 -1.83 -1.85 12.10
N ILE A 45 -1.07 -2.79 11.54
CA ILE A 45 -1.39 -3.49 10.29
C ILE A 45 -2.70 -4.27 10.43
N ASP A 46 -2.86 -5.04 11.51
CA ASP A 46 -4.04 -5.86 11.76
C ASP A 46 -5.29 -5.01 11.99
N CYS A 47 -5.19 -3.93 12.77
CA CYS A 47 -6.27 -2.97 12.93
C CYS A 47 -6.70 -2.39 11.59
N ARG A 48 -5.75 -2.04 10.71
CA ARG A 48 -6.07 -1.52 9.38
C ARG A 48 -6.74 -2.57 8.50
N LEU A 49 -6.27 -3.82 8.52
CA LEU A 49 -6.91 -4.92 7.78
C LEU A 49 -8.35 -5.18 8.28
N ALA A 50 -8.58 -5.13 9.59
CA ALA A 50 -9.90 -5.27 10.18
C ALA A 50 -10.86 -4.16 9.72
N GLN A 51 -10.40 -2.90 9.73
CA GLN A 51 -11.16 -1.77 9.18
C GLN A 51 -11.48 -1.96 7.70
N MET A 52 -10.51 -2.36 6.88
CA MET A 52 -10.70 -2.54 5.45
C MET A 52 -11.76 -3.60 5.12
N ARG A 53 -11.97 -4.60 5.98
CA ARG A 53 -13.00 -5.64 5.82
C ARG A 53 -14.42 -5.12 6.02
N THR A 54 -14.61 -4.00 6.72
CA THR A 54 -15.94 -3.40 6.96
C THR A 54 -16.32 -2.37 5.90
N LEU A 55 -15.38 -1.97 5.03
CA LEU A 55 -15.58 -0.94 4.02
C LEU A 55 -16.22 -1.49 2.74
N PRO A 56 -16.95 -0.66 1.97
CA PRO A 56 -17.57 -1.07 0.72
C PRO A 56 -16.54 -1.60 -0.30
N VAL A 57 -16.95 -2.59 -1.10
CA VAL A 57 -16.09 -3.19 -2.15
C VAL A 57 -15.56 -2.14 -3.13
N ASN A 58 -16.36 -1.12 -3.45
CA ASN A 58 -15.91 -0.02 -4.30
C ASN A 58 -14.70 0.69 -3.66
N TYR A 59 -14.83 1.08 -2.39
CA TYR A 59 -13.76 1.71 -1.65
C TYR A 59 -12.48 0.86 -1.64
N THR A 60 -12.60 -0.42 -1.26
CA THR A 60 -11.44 -1.31 -1.14
C THR A 60 -10.75 -1.54 -2.49
N ARG A 61 -11.51 -1.64 -3.59
CA ARG A 61 -10.97 -1.69 -4.96
C ARG A 61 -10.12 -0.46 -5.30
N HIS A 62 -10.61 0.74 -5.01
CA HIS A 62 -9.85 1.98 -5.30
C HIS A 62 -8.60 2.07 -4.44
N TRP A 63 -8.71 1.76 -3.14
CA TRP A 63 -7.55 1.73 -2.25
C TRP A 63 -6.49 0.72 -2.71
N HIS A 64 -6.88 -0.52 -3.08
CA HIS A 64 -5.94 -1.52 -3.61
C HIS A 64 -5.20 -1.04 -4.86
N ARG A 65 -5.90 -0.39 -5.80
CA ARG A 65 -5.29 0.15 -7.02
C ARG A 65 -4.29 1.25 -6.70
N MET A 66 -4.65 2.18 -5.82
CA MET A 66 -3.76 3.28 -5.39
C MET A 66 -2.52 2.72 -4.70
N LEU A 67 -2.70 1.75 -3.81
CA LEU A 67 -1.62 1.09 -3.10
C LEU A 67 -0.63 0.39 -4.05
N CYS A 68 -1.13 -0.46 -4.96
CA CYS A 68 -0.27 -1.15 -5.92
C CYS A 68 0.45 -0.19 -6.88
N SER A 69 -0.22 0.88 -7.30
CA SER A 69 0.40 1.93 -8.11
C SER A 69 1.55 2.59 -7.35
N LYS A 70 1.32 2.92 -6.07
CA LYS A 70 2.29 3.57 -5.21
C LYS A 70 3.50 2.67 -4.93
N ASP A 71 3.27 1.39 -4.61
CA ASP A 71 4.34 0.40 -4.44
C ASP A 71 5.17 0.23 -5.72
N THR A 72 4.52 0.20 -6.89
CA THR A 72 5.23 0.10 -8.18
C THR A 72 6.07 1.35 -8.46
N GLN A 73 5.56 2.54 -8.16
CA GLN A 73 6.30 3.79 -8.34
C GLN A 73 7.53 3.88 -7.42
N LEU A 74 7.38 3.48 -6.16
CA LEU A 74 8.43 3.59 -5.15
C LEU A 74 9.46 2.47 -5.22
N PHE A 75 9.06 1.24 -5.57
CA PHE A 75 9.93 0.06 -5.49
C PHE A 75 10.17 -0.65 -6.82
N GLY A 76 9.38 -0.35 -7.87
CA GLY A 76 9.55 -0.95 -9.20
C GLY A 76 10.93 -0.72 -9.81
N PRO A 77 11.53 0.48 -9.71
CA PRO A 77 12.91 0.72 -10.15
C PRO A 77 13.99 0.06 -9.27
N ALA A 78 13.60 -0.65 -8.21
CA ALA A 78 14.49 -1.19 -7.19
C ALA A 78 15.49 -0.14 -6.64
N PRO A 79 15.02 1.02 -6.14
CA PRO A 79 15.91 2.06 -5.66
C PRO A 79 16.69 1.61 -4.43
N ARG A 80 17.83 2.27 -4.17
CA ARG A 80 18.51 2.10 -2.89
C ARG A 80 17.70 2.81 -1.82
N ARG A 81 17.87 2.37 -0.58
CA ARG A 81 17.21 2.99 0.58
C ARG A 81 17.43 4.50 0.66
N ALA A 82 18.62 4.98 0.30
CA ALA A 82 18.97 6.41 0.34
C ALA A 82 18.20 7.26 -0.68
N ASP A 83 17.65 6.64 -1.73
CA ASP A 83 16.95 7.33 -2.81
C ASP A 83 15.43 7.34 -2.59
N LEU A 84 14.94 6.74 -1.50
CA LEU A 84 13.52 6.69 -1.18
C LEU A 84 13.03 8.03 -0.63
N ASP A 85 11.99 8.57 -1.24
CA ASP A 85 11.25 9.70 -0.72
C ASP A 85 10.41 9.26 0.49
N ILE A 86 10.89 9.62 1.68
CA ILE A 86 10.32 9.22 2.97
C ILE A 86 8.88 9.74 3.12
N GLU A 87 8.60 10.96 2.64
CA GLU A 87 7.28 11.60 2.76
C GLU A 87 6.22 10.84 1.97
N GLN A 88 6.65 10.12 0.93
CA GLN A 88 5.77 9.31 0.10
C GLN A 88 5.57 7.89 0.64
N LEU A 89 6.22 7.43 1.70
CA LEU A 89 6.12 6.02 2.13
C LEU A 89 4.77 5.65 2.78
N ALA A 90 3.95 6.63 3.15
CA ALA A 90 2.66 6.39 3.79
C ALA A 90 1.67 5.65 2.87
N CYS A 91 0.90 4.72 3.44
CA CYS A 91 -0.23 4.09 2.74
C CYS A 91 -1.31 5.14 2.38
N PRO A 92 -2.11 4.92 1.32
CA PRO A 92 -3.17 5.85 0.95
C PRO A 92 -4.17 6.07 2.09
N THR A 93 -4.45 7.34 2.38
CA THR A 93 -5.37 7.83 3.41
C THR A 93 -6.82 7.73 2.93
N HIS A 94 -7.77 7.81 3.88
CA HIS A 94 -9.20 7.85 3.55
C HIS A 94 -9.57 9.04 2.66
N ALA A 95 -8.97 10.22 2.91
CA ALA A 95 -9.21 11.42 2.12
C ALA A 95 -8.79 11.23 0.67
N GLU A 96 -7.58 10.68 0.43
CA GLU A 96 -7.07 10.43 -0.92
C GLU A 96 -7.93 9.41 -1.68
N VAL A 97 -8.37 8.34 -1.03
CA VAL A 97 -9.25 7.35 -1.68
C VAL A 97 -10.61 7.95 -2.02
N ASN A 98 -11.21 8.69 -1.10
CA ASN A 98 -12.52 9.32 -1.35
C ASN A 98 -12.43 10.36 -2.47
N ALA A 99 -11.36 11.17 -2.50
CA ALA A 99 -11.10 12.10 -3.59
C ALA A 99 -10.94 11.36 -4.93
N ARG A 100 -10.24 10.22 -4.94
CA ARG A 100 -10.09 9.38 -6.15
C ARG A 100 -11.43 8.83 -6.63
N ILE A 101 -12.27 8.33 -5.72
CA ILE A 101 -13.60 7.80 -6.04
C ILE A 101 -14.47 8.91 -6.65
N ALA A 102 -14.53 10.08 -6.01
CA ALA A 102 -15.29 11.22 -6.50
C ALA A 102 -14.84 11.68 -7.90
N ALA A 103 -13.51 11.75 -8.13
CA ALA A 103 -12.95 12.14 -9.41
C ALA A 103 -13.21 11.11 -10.54
N GLN A 104 -13.53 9.86 -10.22
CA GLN A 104 -13.90 8.85 -11.21
C GLN A 104 -15.41 8.79 -11.46
N GLY A 105 -16.24 8.98 -10.44
CA GLY A 105 -17.68 9.09 -10.60
C GLY A 105 -18.13 10.35 -11.35
N ALA A 106 -17.30 11.40 -11.40
CA ALA A 106 -17.55 12.61 -12.20
C ALA A 106 -17.15 12.48 -13.69
N ARG A 107 -16.58 11.34 -14.11
CA ARG A 107 -16.15 11.06 -15.49
C ARG A 107 -17.02 10.04 -16.21
N GLU A 108 -18.06 9.54 -15.53
CA GLU A 108 -19.11 8.66 -16.06
C GLU A 108 -20.39 9.48 -16.27
#